data_AF-A0A7S1YZW8-F1
#
_entry.id   AF-A0A7S1YZW8-F1
#
_cell.length_a   1.000
_cell.length_b   1.000
_cell.length_c   1.000
_cell.angle_alpha   90.00
_cell.angle_beta   90.00
_cell.angle_gamma   90.00
#
_symmetry.space_group_name_H-M   'P 1'
#
loop_
_entity.id
_entity.type
_entity.pdbx_description
1 polymer ?
#
loop_
_entity_poly.entity_id
_entity_poly.type
_entity_poly.pdbx_seq_one_letter_code
_entity_poly.pdbx_strand_id
1 'polypeptide(L)'
;DASSFISAAPRTAKAGKVATGRSTPQVIILALSFRSSQTGERQKKMFALVRHRRSGLALFDVARGGFEPAASAKSPGGRRRTTSTGGGGEGLVLTEVDKGSGVATLTLNRPPANSLSMEMLAAISSSLRDLHRKPEVQGLVLRSANPSIFSAGLDVAELLNPDPNRLPLFWRSFQQVYLDLYGSRLGTVAAIEGHAPAAGCMLALCCDHRVMAATPGG
;
A
#
# COMPACT_ATOMS: atom_id res chain seq x y z
N ASP A 1 12.28 -26.73 5.25
CA ASP A 1 10.99 -27.27 5.68
C ASP A 1 10.29 -26.25 6.56
N ALA A 2 9.04 -25.88 6.27
CA ALA A 2 8.36 -24.73 6.90
C ALA A 2 8.13 -24.90 8.43
N SER A 3 8.23 -26.13 8.91
CA SER A 3 8.19 -26.51 10.33
C SER A 3 9.41 -26.04 11.13
N SER A 4 10.59 -25.88 10.51
CA SER A 4 11.79 -25.35 11.18
C SER A 4 11.85 -23.81 11.23
N PHE A 5 10.98 -23.12 10.48
CA PHE A 5 10.89 -21.65 10.42
C PHE A 5 10.19 -21.01 11.62
N ILE A 6 9.28 -21.72 12.28
CA ILE A 6 8.59 -21.22 13.50
C ILE A 6 9.51 -21.31 14.73
N SER A 7 10.47 -22.25 14.72
CA SER A 7 11.38 -22.50 15.84
C SER A 7 12.57 -21.51 15.92
N ALA A 8 12.93 -20.86 14.80
CA ALA A 8 14.15 -20.06 14.69
C ALA A 8 13.94 -18.53 14.76
N ALA A 9 12.76 -18.06 15.18
CA ALA A 9 12.55 -16.63 15.41
C ALA A 9 13.45 -16.16 16.58
N PRO A 10 14.26 -15.10 16.42
CA PRO A 10 15.10 -14.60 17.50
C PRO A 10 14.22 -14.17 18.68
N ARG A 11 14.50 -14.74 19.86
CA ARG A 11 13.81 -14.51 21.14
C ARG A 11 13.87 -13.06 21.67
N THR A 12 14.34 -12.09 20.88
CA THR A 12 14.63 -10.72 21.33
C THR A 12 13.91 -9.61 20.54
N ALA A 13 12.90 -9.93 19.72
CA ALA A 13 11.98 -8.90 19.23
C ALA A 13 11.02 -8.50 20.36
N LYS A 14 11.37 -7.44 21.11
CA LYS A 14 10.52 -6.87 22.16
C LYS A 14 9.32 -6.16 21.50
N ALA A 15 8.26 -6.91 21.25
CA ALA A 15 6.98 -6.36 20.82
C ALA A 15 6.44 -5.46 21.94
N GLY A 16 6.37 -4.15 21.68
CA GLY A 16 5.65 -3.21 22.54
C GLY A 16 4.17 -3.58 22.53
N LYS A 17 3.69 -4.21 23.60
CA LYS A 17 2.28 -4.58 23.76
C LYS A 17 1.49 -3.31 24.13
N VAL A 18 0.95 -2.61 23.13
CA VAL A 18 -0.05 -1.57 23.37
C VAL A 18 -1.40 -2.26 23.52
N ALA A 19 -1.97 -2.22 24.72
CA ALA A 19 -3.32 -2.69 24.99
C ALA A 19 -4.28 -1.50 25.00
N THR A 20 -5.31 -1.49 24.15
CA THR A 20 -6.61 -0.84 24.42
C THR A 20 -7.65 -1.13 23.33
N GLY A 21 -8.91 -1.33 23.75
CA GLY A 21 -10.11 -0.82 23.06
C GLY A 21 -10.70 -1.64 21.90
N ARG A 22 -12.03 -1.73 21.83
CA ARG A 22 -12.80 -2.57 20.89
C ARG A 22 -12.88 -1.99 19.46
N SER A 23 -13.05 -2.93 18.52
CA SER A 23 -13.75 -2.88 17.20
C SER A 23 -13.05 -2.46 15.89
N THR A 24 -11.78 -2.09 15.86
CA THR A 24 -11.06 -1.87 14.58
C THR A 24 -10.26 -3.10 14.14
N PRO A 25 -10.15 -3.40 12.82
CA PRO A 25 -9.22 -4.41 12.32
C PRO A 25 -7.78 -4.01 12.71
N GLN A 26 -7.04 -4.92 13.35
CA GLN A 26 -5.66 -4.64 13.76
C GLN A 26 -4.71 -4.96 12.60
N VAL A 27 -4.08 -3.94 12.02
CA VAL A 27 -2.95 -4.12 11.11
C VAL A 27 -1.68 -3.96 11.95
N ILE A 28 -0.83 -5.00 12.02
CA ILE A 28 0.42 -4.97 12.78
C ILE A 28 1.55 -5.13 11.78
N ILE A 29 2.30 -4.09 11.44
CA ILE A 29 3.34 -4.21 10.40
C ILE A 29 4.71 -4.46 11.05
N LEU A 30 5.39 -5.51 10.61
CA LEU A 30 6.75 -5.88 11.04
C LEU A 30 7.71 -5.77 9.85
N ALA A 31 8.71 -4.89 9.94
CA ALA A 31 9.83 -4.90 9.02
C ALA A 31 10.76 -6.08 9.36
N LEU A 32 10.92 -7.04 8.45
CA LEU A 32 11.77 -8.22 8.65
C LEU A 32 12.93 -8.19 7.66
N SER A 33 14.17 -8.20 8.18
CA SER A 33 15.36 -8.48 7.38
C SER A 33 15.67 -9.97 7.41
N PHE A 34 15.86 -10.59 6.26
CA PHE A 34 16.29 -11.99 6.16
C PHE A 34 17.50 -12.12 5.24
N ARG A 35 18.16 -13.28 5.30
CA ARG A 35 19.30 -13.61 4.46
C ARG A 35 18.82 -14.56 3.37
N SER A 36 19.04 -14.21 2.11
CA SER A 36 18.67 -15.03 0.95
C SER A 36 19.39 -16.38 1.03
N SER A 37 18.65 -17.49 0.92
CA SER A 37 19.24 -18.83 0.94
C SER A 37 19.97 -19.17 -0.37
N GLN A 38 19.70 -18.45 -1.45
CA GLN A 38 20.35 -18.67 -2.76
C GLN A 38 21.61 -17.83 -2.94
N THR A 39 21.63 -16.60 -2.41
CA THR A 39 22.74 -15.66 -2.65
C THR A 39 23.56 -15.33 -1.40
N GLY A 40 23.10 -15.72 -0.21
CA GLY A 40 23.76 -15.37 1.06
C GLY A 40 23.66 -13.88 1.42
N GLU A 41 23.18 -13.03 0.51
CA GLU A 41 22.98 -11.61 0.72
C GLU A 41 21.80 -11.32 1.65
N ARG A 42 21.92 -10.23 2.40
CA ARG A 42 20.88 -9.75 3.30
C ARG A 42 19.82 -9.04 2.45
N GLN A 43 18.72 -9.72 2.15
CA GLN A 43 17.58 -9.11 1.47
C GLN A 43 16.68 -8.41 2.49
N LYS A 44 16.50 -7.11 2.31
CA LYS A 44 15.45 -6.34 3.00
C LYS A 44 14.19 -6.47 2.15
N LYS A 45 13.17 -7.19 2.61
CA LYS A 45 11.82 -7.06 2.04
C LYS A 45 10.90 -6.45 3.09
N MET A 46 10.01 -5.58 2.63
CA MET A 46 8.97 -5.05 3.48
C MET A 46 7.79 -6.01 3.46
N PHE A 47 7.39 -6.47 4.65
CA PHE A 47 6.18 -7.24 4.80
C PHE A 47 5.19 -6.49 5.68
N ALA A 48 3.93 -6.41 5.25
CA ALA A 48 2.85 -5.97 6.12
C ALA A 48 2.14 -7.22 6.68
N LEU A 49 2.01 -7.32 8.01
CA LEU A 49 1.23 -8.39 8.63
C LEU A 49 -0.18 -7.87 8.93
N VAL A 50 -1.14 -8.27 8.09
CA VAL A 50 -2.53 -7.85 8.21
C VAL A 50 -3.28 -8.91 8.99
N ARG A 51 -3.84 -8.58 10.17
CA ARG A 51 -4.69 -9.51 10.92
C ARG A 51 -6.13 -9.39 10.41
N HIS A 52 -6.54 -10.33 9.57
CA HIS A 52 -7.90 -10.41 9.05
C HIS A 52 -8.82 -11.12 10.05
N ARG A 53 -10.05 -10.60 10.20
CA ARG A 53 -11.02 -11.04 11.21
C ARG A 53 -11.51 -12.48 11.01
N ARG A 54 -11.45 -13.01 9.76
CA ARG A 54 -11.95 -14.35 9.40
C ARG A 54 -10.87 -15.35 8.98
N SER A 55 -9.70 -14.90 8.50
CA SER A 55 -8.67 -15.78 7.91
C SER A 55 -7.34 -15.78 8.69
N GLY A 56 -7.25 -15.07 9.81
CA GLY A 56 -6.04 -15.03 10.63
C GLY A 56 -5.02 -13.98 10.15
N LEU A 57 -3.74 -14.25 10.35
CA LEU A 57 -2.64 -13.34 9.99
C LEU A 57 -2.20 -13.59 8.55
N ALA A 58 -2.10 -12.53 7.75
CA ALA A 58 -1.56 -12.57 6.40
C ALA A 58 -0.26 -11.77 6.30
N LEU A 59 0.77 -12.34 5.68
CA LEU A 59 2.02 -11.66 5.39
C LEU A 59 1.99 -11.15 3.94
N PHE A 60 2.06 -9.84 3.77
CA PHE A 60 1.97 -9.18 2.47
C PHE A 60 3.36 -8.70 2.04
N ASP A 61 3.92 -9.25 0.97
CA ASP A 61 5.17 -8.74 0.37
C ASP A 61 4.87 -7.41 -0.32
N VAL A 62 5.18 -6.30 0.37
CA VAL A 62 4.84 -4.94 -0.05
C VAL A 62 5.49 -4.61 -1.39
N ALA A 63 6.71 -5.11 -1.64
CA ALA A 63 7.46 -4.83 -2.86
C ALA A 63 6.86 -5.53 -4.09
N ARG A 64 6.34 -6.76 -3.92
CA ARG A 64 5.85 -7.59 -5.02
C ARG A 64 4.34 -7.53 -5.26
N GLY A 65 3.57 -6.88 -4.39
CA GLY A 65 2.10 -6.87 -4.47
C GLY A 65 1.47 -8.27 -4.30
N GLY A 66 2.25 -9.25 -3.83
CA GLY A 66 1.87 -10.65 -3.77
C GLY A 66 1.43 -11.08 -2.37
N PHE A 67 0.31 -11.80 -2.31
CA PHE A 67 -0.24 -12.39 -1.08
C PHE A 67 0.27 -13.84 -0.90
N GLU A 68 0.96 -14.10 0.21
CA GLU A 68 1.31 -15.45 0.67
C GLU A 68 0.62 -15.74 2.01
N PRO A 69 -0.31 -16.72 2.09
CA PRO A 69 -0.97 -17.07 3.34
C PRO A 69 0.01 -17.73 4.31
N ALA A 70 0.00 -17.30 5.58
CA ALA A 70 0.93 -17.78 6.61
C ALA A 70 0.70 -19.25 7.05
N ALA A 71 -0.34 -19.93 6.55
CA ALA A 71 -0.62 -21.33 6.88
C ALA A 71 -1.30 -22.07 5.71
N SER A 72 -0.50 -22.65 4.81
CA SER A 72 -0.92 -23.82 4.02
C SER A 72 0.30 -24.56 3.48
N ALA A 73 0.82 -25.49 4.28
CA ALA A 73 1.61 -26.59 3.72
C ALA A 73 0.65 -27.58 3.04
N LYS A 74 0.67 -27.67 1.71
CA LYS A 74 0.49 -28.90 0.91
C LYS A 74 0.53 -28.65 -0.62
N SER A 75 1.45 -29.40 -1.25
CA SER A 75 1.57 -29.94 -2.63
C SER A 75 1.36 -29.05 -3.88
N PRO A 76 2.24 -29.15 -4.90
CA PRO A 76 2.12 -28.41 -6.16
C PRO A 76 1.12 -29.11 -7.11
N GLY A 77 0.06 -28.41 -7.51
CA GLY A 77 -0.89 -28.96 -8.47
C GLY A 77 -2.22 -28.22 -8.49
N GLY A 78 -2.22 -27.00 -9.02
CA GLY A 78 -3.47 -26.25 -9.18
C GLY A 78 -3.22 -24.90 -9.81
N ARG A 79 -3.45 -24.80 -11.12
CA ARG A 79 -3.32 -23.56 -11.90
C ARG A 79 -4.25 -22.49 -11.29
N ARG A 80 -3.67 -21.56 -10.53
CA ARG A 80 -4.35 -20.42 -9.89
C ARG A 80 -4.86 -19.50 -11.00
N ARG A 81 -6.18 -19.45 -11.18
CA ARG A 81 -6.83 -18.50 -12.10
C ARG A 81 -6.80 -17.11 -11.48
N THR A 82 -5.80 -16.33 -11.87
CA THR A 82 -5.89 -14.87 -11.85
C THR A 82 -7.02 -14.49 -12.81
N THR A 83 -8.08 -13.88 -12.29
CA THR A 83 -9.01 -13.16 -13.17
C THR A 83 -8.38 -11.80 -13.42
N SER A 84 -7.41 -11.77 -14.34
CA SER A 84 -6.99 -10.52 -14.95
C SER A 84 -8.22 -9.98 -15.70
N THR A 85 -8.89 -8.99 -15.13
CA THR A 85 -9.64 -8.07 -15.99
C THR A 85 -8.56 -7.29 -16.72
N GLY A 86 -8.39 -7.61 -18.01
CA GLY A 86 -7.24 -7.23 -18.81
C GLY A 86 -7.08 -5.72 -18.98
N GLY A 87 -5.82 -5.31 -19.05
CA GLY A 87 -5.35 -3.99 -19.44
C GLY A 87 -3.88 -3.87 -19.10
N GLY A 88 -2.98 -3.96 -20.09
CA GLY A 88 -1.60 -3.50 -19.93
C GLY A 88 -1.65 -2.04 -19.48
N GLY A 89 -0.93 -1.71 -18.40
CA GLY A 89 -1.25 -0.56 -17.54
C GLY A 89 -1.18 0.81 -18.23
N GLU A 90 -2.31 1.24 -18.80
CA GLU A 90 -2.59 2.63 -19.14
C GLU A 90 -3.48 3.20 -18.04
N GLY A 91 -2.93 4.09 -17.21
CA GLY A 91 -3.67 4.74 -16.15
C GLY A 91 -2.77 5.40 -15.11
N LEU A 92 -3.18 6.59 -14.65
CA LEU A 92 -2.49 7.35 -13.60
C LEU A 92 -2.48 6.62 -12.25
N VAL A 93 -3.49 5.78 -12.02
CA VAL A 93 -3.65 4.95 -10.83
C VAL A 93 -4.04 3.54 -11.25
N LEU A 94 -3.30 2.54 -10.77
CA LEU A 94 -3.61 1.12 -10.96
C LEU A 94 -4.23 0.57 -9.68
N THR A 95 -5.31 -0.21 -9.79
CA THR A 95 -6.01 -0.80 -8.64
C THR A 95 -6.12 -2.31 -8.79
N GLU A 96 -5.60 -3.04 -7.82
CA GLU A 96 -5.70 -4.50 -7.74
C GLU A 96 -6.39 -4.90 -6.44
N VAL A 97 -7.31 -5.87 -6.49
CA VAL A 97 -8.02 -6.35 -5.30
C VAL A 97 -7.78 -7.85 -5.13
N ASP A 98 -7.20 -8.23 -4.00
CA ASP A 98 -7.12 -9.63 -3.60
C ASP A 98 -8.37 -10.02 -2.81
N LYS A 99 -9.27 -10.75 -3.48
CA LYS A 99 -10.52 -11.25 -2.88
C LYS A 99 -10.30 -12.23 -1.72
N GLY A 100 -9.14 -12.89 -1.64
CA GLY A 100 -8.85 -13.84 -0.56
C GLY A 100 -8.56 -13.15 0.77
N SER A 101 -7.88 -12.01 0.73
CA SER A 101 -7.50 -11.23 1.91
C SER A 101 -8.41 -10.04 2.18
N GLY A 102 -9.17 -9.59 1.18
CA GLY A 102 -9.93 -8.35 1.25
C GLY A 102 -9.04 -7.10 1.22
N VAL A 103 -7.80 -7.22 0.72
CA VAL A 103 -6.86 -6.09 0.60
C VAL A 103 -6.79 -5.63 -0.84
N ALA A 104 -6.90 -4.31 -1.02
CA ALA A 104 -6.65 -3.65 -2.30
C ALA A 104 -5.27 -2.99 -2.30
N THR A 105 -4.64 -2.94 -3.47
CA THR A 105 -3.43 -2.16 -3.74
C THR A 105 -3.78 -1.04 -4.71
N LEU A 106 -3.55 0.20 -4.31
CA LEU A 106 -3.66 1.39 -5.16
C LEU A 106 -2.24 1.88 -5.46
N THR A 107 -1.84 1.81 -6.73
CA THR A 107 -0.50 2.14 -7.18
C THR A 107 -0.52 3.45 -7.96
N LEU A 108 0.21 4.46 -7.46
CA LEU A 108 0.44 5.72 -8.16
C LEU A 108 1.38 5.46 -9.36
N ASN A 109 0.95 5.82 -10.56
CA ASN A 109 1.61 5.48 -11.81
C ASN A 109 1.62 6.66 -12.80
N ARG A 110 2.23 7.78 -12.37
CA ARG A 110 2.41 8.98 -13.19
C ARG A 110 3.88 9.39 -13.24
N PRO A 111 4.63 9.02 -14.29
CA PRO A 111 6.00 9.47 -14.46
C PRO A 111 6.12 11.01 -14.55
N PRO A 112 7.29 11.59 -14.20
CA PRO A 112 8.45 10.90 -13.61
C PRO A 112 8.30 10.68 -12.10
N ALA A 113 7.39 11.41 -11.44
CA ALA A 113 7.48 11.68 -10.00
C ALA A 113 6.16 11.52 -9.22
N ASN A 114 5.11 11.00 -9.83
CA ASN A 114 3.75 10.95 -9.26
C ASN A 114 3.30 12.30 -8.70
N SER A 115 3.57 13.40 -9.41
CA SER A 115 3.08 14.72 -9.01
C SER A 115 1.55 14.76 -9.08
N LEU A 116 0.94 15.47 -8.14
CA LEU A 116 -0.49 15.53 -7.92
C LEU A 116 -1.12 16.62 -8.79
N SER A 117 -1.34 16.31 -10.07
CA SER A 117 -2.17 17.12 -10.96
C SER A 117 -3.66 16.90 -10.67
N MET A 118 -4.54 17.72 -11.25
CA MET A 118 -5.99 17.55 -11.14
C MET A 118 -6.44 16.15 -11.59
N GLU A 119 -5.85 15.63 -12.67
CA GLU A 119 -6.16 14.31 -13.23
C GLU A 119 -5.69 13.18 -12.30
N MET A 120 -4.52 13.35 -11.68
CA MET A 120 -4.01 12.39 -10.68
C MET A 120 -4.93 12.36 -9.45
N LEU A 121 -5.34 13.53 -8.94
CA LEU A 121 -6.25 13.64 -7.81
C LEU A 121 -7.61 13.02 -8.11
N ALA A 122 -8.17 13.30 -9.30
CA ALA A 122 -9.42 12.71 -9.76
C ALA A 122 -9.33 11.18 -9.87
N ALA A 123 -8.22 10.67 -10.39
CA ALA A 123 -7.97 9.22 -10.48
C ALA A 123 -7.92 8.57 -9.10
N ILE A 124 -7.19 9.15 -8.14
CA ILE A 124 -7.12 8.66 -6.75
C ILE A 124 -8.52 8.64 -6.12
N SER A 125 -9.27 9.76 -6.19
CA SER A 125 -10.61 9.84 -5.60
C SER A 125 -11.60 8.88 -6.25
N SER A 126 -11.52 8.66 -7.57
CA SER A 126 -12.33 7.64 -8.24
C SER A 126 -12.02 6.24 -7.70
N SER A 127 -10.74 5.87 -7.66
CA SER A 127 -10.32 4.56 -7.15
C SER A 127 -10.72 4.35 -5.68
N LEU A 128 -10.56 5.36 -4.82
CA LEU A 128 -10.98 5.28 -3.41
C LEU A 128 -12.49 5.06 -3.29
N ARG A 129 -13.31 5.82 -4.01
CA ARG A 129 -14.77 5.66 -4.00
C ARG A 129 -15.20 4.27 -4.47
N ASP A 130 -14.57 3.76 -5.52
CA ASP A 130 -14.86 2.41 -6.04
C ASP A 130 -14.49 1.32 -5.03
N LEU A 131 -13.38 1.47 -4.32
CA LEU A 131 -12.98 0.55 -3.25
C LEU A 131 -13.91 0.66 -2.03
N HIS A 132 -14.35 1.87 -1.67
CA HIS A 132 -15.31 2.09 -0.58
C HIS A 132 -16.67 1.45 -0.85
N ARG A 133 -17.07 1.26 -2.11
CA ARG A 133 -18.32 0.57 -2.47
C ARG A 133 -18.23 -0.97 -2.39
N LYS A 134 -17.03 -1.54 -2.29
CA LYS A 134 -16.80 -3.01 -2.26
C LYS A 134 -16.74 -3.53 -0.83
N PRO A 135 -17.81 -4.14 -0.27
CA PRO A 135 -17.84 -4.57 1.13
C PRO A 135 -16.80 -5.65 1.46
N GLU A 136 -16.32 -6.40 0.46
CA GLU A 136 -15.25 -7.38 0.59
C GLU A 136 -13.87 -6.75 0.80
N VAL A 137 -13.69 -5.47 0.42
CA VAL A 137 -12.43 -4.74 0.65
C VAL A 137 -12.45 -4.13 2.04
N GLN A 138 -11.48 -4.54 2.85
CA GLN A 138 -11.29 -4.10 4.24
C GLN A 138 -9.97 -3.38 4.46
N GLY A 139 -9.00 -3.53 3.55
CA GLY A 139 -7.69 -2.88 3.64
C GLY A 139 -7.24 -2.27 2.31
N LEU A 140 -6.38 -1.26 2.39
CA LEU A 140 -5.80 -0.57 1.26
C LEU A 140 -4.30 -0.37 1.48
N VAL A 141 -3.49 -0.83 0.53
CA VAL A 141 -2.07 -0.47 0.40
C VAL A 141 -1.95 0.60 -0.67
N LEU A 142 -1.51 1.80 -0.28
CA LEU A 142 -1.13 2.88 -1.18
C LEU A 142 0.37 2.77 -1.47
N ARG A 143 0.75 2.59 -2.74
CA ARG A 143 2.16 2.46 -3.15
C ARG A 143 2.45 3.24 -4.43
N SER A 144 3.72 3.27 -4.81
CA SER A 144 4.17 3.82 -6.09
C SER A 144 4.60 2.71 -7.06
N ALA A 145 4.41 2.96 -8.35
CA ALA A 145 5.04 2.19 -9.42
C ALA A 145 6.52 2.57 -9.62
N ASN A 146 6.91 3.77 -9.18
CA ASN A 146 8.30 4.24 -9.21
C ASN A 146 9.00 3.91 -7.88
N PRO A 147 10.07 3.10 -7.88
CA PRO A 147 10.78 2.70 -6.66
C PRO A 147 11.53 3.86 -5.97
N SER A 148 11.88 4.92 -6.70
CA SER A 148 12.69 6.03 -6.18
C SER A 148 11.85 7.18 -5.61
N ILE A 149 10.55 7.20 -5.92
CA ILE A 149 9.63 8.27 -5.49
C ILE A 149 8.23 7.73 -5.24
N PHE A 150 7.73 8.00 -4.03
CA PHE A 150 6.34 7.75 -3.69
C PHE A 150 5.44 8.78 -4.37
N SER A 151 5.67 10.07 -4.10
CA SER A 151 5.07 11.20 -4.82
C SER A 151 5.87 12.47 -4.55
N ALA A 152 6.11 13.29 -5.57
CA ALA A 152 6.69 14.62 -5.48
C ALA A 152 5.77 15.66 -4.81
N GLY A 153 4.51 15.32 -4.53
CA GLY A 153 3.52 16.27 -4.03
C GLY A 153 2.84 17.05 -5.15
N LEU A 154 2.42 18.28 -4.87
CA LEU A 154 1.63 19.10 -5.81
C LEU A 154 2.35 19.24 -7.16
N ASP A 155 1.58 19.12 -8.24
CA ASP A 155 2.11 19.46 -9.56
C ASP A 155 2.27 20.98 -9.65
N VAL A 156 3.51 21.45 -9.83
CA VAL A 156 3.84 22.87 -9.88
C VAL A 156 3.15 23.54 -11.07
N ALA A 157 2.85 22.81 -12.14
CA ALA A 157 2.11 23.34 -13.28
C ALA A 157 0.67 23.76 -12.94
N GLU A 158 0.06 23.18 -11.90
CA GLU A 158 -1.27 23.58 -11.41
C GLU A 158 -1.22 24.88 -10.58
N LEU A 159 -0.02 25.31 -10.17
CA LEU A 159 0.19 26.46 -9.29
C LEU A 159 0.84 27.66 -10.01
N LEU A 160 1.57 27.41 -11.11
CA LEU A 160 2.18 28.46 -11.93
C LEU A 160 1.16 29.05 -12.90
N ASN A 161 0.86 30.34 -12.73
CA ASN A 161 -0.11 31.09 -13.55
C ASN A 161 -1.44 30.35 -13.74
N PRO A 162 -2.12 29.99 -12.64
CA PRO A 162 -3.28 29.11 -12.72
C PRO A 162 -4.47 29.82 -13.37
N ASP A 163 -5.28 29.06 -14.11
CA ASP A 163 -6.60 29.52 -14.51
C ASP A 163 -7.45 29.79 -13.25
N PRO A 164 -7.92 31.02 -13.02
CA PRO A 164 -8.71 31.39 -11.84
C PRO A 164 -9.98 30.55 -11.64
N ASN A 165 -10.54 29.99 -12.72
CA ASN A 165 -11.72 29.13 -12.65
C ASN A 165 -11.37 27.67 -12.32
N ARG A 166 -10.17 27.21 -12.71
CA ARG A 166 -9.67 25.85 -12.46
C ARG A 166 -9.09 25.69 -11.06
N LEU A 167 -8.43 26.73 -10.53
CA LEU A 167 -7.73 26.67 -9.25
C LEU A 167 -8.62 26.27 -8.05
N PRO A 168 -9.86 26.79 -7.90
CA PRO A 168 -10.74 26.35 -6.82
C PRO A 168 -11.14 24.87 -6.95
N LEU A 169 -11.34 24.38 -8.17
CA LEU A 169 -11.65 22.97 -8.43
C LEU A 169 -10.45 22.09 -8.09
N PHE A 170 -9.24 22.53 -8.43
CA PHE A 170 -8.01 21.84 -8.06
C PHE A 170 -7.87 21.70 -6.55
N TRP A 171 -8.01 22.80 -5.79
CA TRP A 171 -7.92 22.75 -4.33
C TRP A 171 -9.02 21.92 -3.69
N ARG A 172 -10.23 21.93 -4.26
CA ARG A 172 -11.33 21.07 -3.79
C ARG A 172 -11.02 19.60 -4.01
N SER A 173 -10.53 19.23 -5.19
CA SER A 173 -10.09 17.85 -5.49
C SER A 173 -8.93 17.42 -4.59
N PHE A 174 -7.96 18.31 -4.39
CA PHE A 174 -6.84 18.09 -3.48
C PHE A 174 -7.37 17.75 -2.08
N GLN A 175 -8.16 18.64 -1.48
CA GLN A 175 -8.72 18.44 -0.14
C GLN A 175 -9.58 17.17 -0.05
N GLN A 176 -10.40 16.91 -1.07
CA GLN A 176 -11.28 15.74 -1.08
C GLN A 176 -10.48 14.43 -1.01
N VAL A 177 -9.37 14.30 -1.75
CA VAL A 177 -8.53 13.09 -1.68
C VAL A 177 -8.00 12.84 -0.26
N TYR A 178 -7.55 13.89 0.45
CA TYR A 178 -7.05 13.71 1.83
C TYR A 178 -8.18 13.39 2.81
N LEU A 179 -9.36 13.99 2.64
CA LEU A 179 -10.53 13.67 3.46
C LEU A 179 -11.02 12.24 3.21
N ASP A 180 -11.04 11.79 1.96
CA ASP A 180 -11.43 10.43 1.57
C ASP A 180 -10.46 9.39 2.14
N LEU A 181 -9.16 9.71 2.17
CA LEU A 181 -8.13 8.82 2.71
C LEU A 181 -8.12 8.80 4.24
N TYR A 182 -8.16 9.98 4.88
CA TYR A 182 -8.16 10.13 6.34
C TYR A 182 -9.44 9.61 6.99
N GLY A 183 -10.59 9.84 6.35
CA GLY A 183 -11.90 9.34 6.78
C GLY A 183 -12.27 7.97 6.22
N SER A 184 -11.31 7.27 5.62
CA SER A 184 -11.56 5.99 4.94
C SER A 184 -12.09 4.93 5.91
N ARG A 185 -13.08 4.14 5.45
CA ARG A 185 -13.54 2.94 6.18
C ARG A 185 -12.57 1.75 6.10
N LEU A 186 -11.54 1.85 5.25
CA LEU A 186 -10.55 0.79 5.02
C LEU A 186 -9.38 0.98 5.96
N GLY A 187 -8.76 -0.10 6.43
CA GLY A 187 -7.44 -0.01 7.07
C GLY A 187 -6.38 0.35 6.03
N THR A 188 -5.80 1.53 6.13
CA THR A 188 -4.92 2.10 5.10
C THR A 188 -3.44 2.03 5.49
N VAL A 189 -2.59 1.67 4.52
CA VAL A 189 -1.14 1.57 4.69
C VAL A 189 -0.45 2.27 3.53
N ALA A 190 0.42 3.24 3.84
CA ALA A 190 1.35 3.80 2.85
C ALA A 190 2.65 2.98 2.80
N ALA A 191 2.94 2.43 1.63
CA ALA A 191 4.18 1.73 1.31
C ALA A 191 5.15 2.69 0.58
N ILE A 192 6.14 3.19 1.32
CA ILE A 192 7.02 4.28 0.90
C ILE A 192 8.40 3.72 0.58
N GLU A 193 8.64 3.37 -0.68
CA GLU A 193 9.96 2.89 -1.15
C GLU A 193 10.92 4.04 -1.52
N GLY A 194 10.37 5.20 -1.84
CA GLY A 194 11.11 6.36 -2.31
C GLY A 194 10.66 7.69 -1.69
N HIS A 195 11.13 8.79 -2.25
CA HIS A 195 10.88 10.14 -1.74
C HIS A 195 9.39 10.47 -1.65
N ALA A 196 8.98 11.12 -0.56
CA ALA A 196 7.61 11.58 -0.33
C ALA A 196 7.59 13.01 0.23
N PRO A 197 8.10 14.04 -0.48
CA PRO A 197 8.06 15.41 0.00
C PRO A 197 6.64 16.00 0.03
N ALA A 198 6.45 17.05 0.84
CA ALA A 198 5.28 17.93 0.85
C ALA A 198 3.93 17.18 0.82
N ALA A 199 3.10 17.39 -0.20
CA ALA A 199 1.81 16.73 -0.37
C ALA A 199 1.93 15.20 -0.57
N GLY A 200 3.06 14.69 -1.06
CA GLY A 200 3.36 13.25 -1.07
C GLY A 200 3.51 12.70 0.35
N CYS A 201 4.12 13.47 1.26
CA CYS A 201 4.17 13.14 2.69
C CYS A 201 2.77 13.16 3.30
N MET A 202 1.95 14.15 2.94
CA MET A 202 0.57 14.24 3.43
C MET A 202 -0.26 13.01 3.04
N LEU A 203 -0.11 12.47 1.83
CA LEU A 203 -0.80 11.26 1.41
C LEU A 203 -0.45 10.09 2.33
N ALA A 204 0.83 9.94 2.65
CA ALA A 204 1.29 8.93 3.60
C ALA A 204 0.80 9.16 5.03
N LEU A 205 0.72 10.43 5.48
CA LEU A 205 0.23 10.79 6.81
C LEU A 205 -1.27 10.55 6.99
N CYS A 206 -2.04 10.66 5.91
CA CYS A 206 -3.47 10.33 5.91
C CYS A 206 -3.75 8.83 5.98
N CYS A 207 -2.75 7.96 5.77
CA CYS A 207 -2.90 6.53 6.03
C CYS A 207 -2.76 6.21 7.53
N ASP A 208 -3.45 5.16 7.99
CA ASP A 208 -3.37 4.68 9.39
C ASP A 208 -1.95 4.26 9.75
N HIS A 209 -1.28 3.58 8.82
CA HIS A 209 0.10 3.13 8.97
C HIS A 209 0.98 3.54 7.80
N ARG A 210 2.28 3.68 8.09
CA ARG A 210 3.32 3.97 7.12
C ARG A 210 4.44 2.97 7.30
N VAL A 211 4.92 2.41 6.20
CA VAL A 211 6.11 1.57 6.17
C VAL A 211 7.06 2.17 5.15
N MET A 212 8.27 2.47 5.58
CA MET A 212 9.26 3.12 4.75
C MET A 212 10.48 2.21 4.57
N ALA A 213 10.98 2.13 3.34
CA ALA A 213 12.23 1.46 3.06
C ALA A 213 13.38 2.16 3.80
N ALA A 214 14.25 1.38 4.44
CA ALA A 214 15.39 1.91 5.21
C ALA A 214 16.46 2.59 4.34
N THR A 215 16.40 2.40 3.02
CA THR A 215 17.27 3.04 2.04
C THR A 215 16.40 3.50 0.87
N PRO A 216 16.33 4.81 0.54
CA PRO A 216 15.66 5.27 -0.67
C PRO A 216 16.45 4.82 -1.90
N GLY A 217 15.82 4.05 -2.80
CA GLY A 217 16.39 3.71 -4.12
C GLY A 217 17.54 2.70 -4.11
N GLY A 218 17.24 1.42 -3.86
CA GLY A 218 18.12 0.27 -4.22
C GLY A 218 19.39 0.13 -3.40
#